data_AF-A0A3B9ATE7-F1
#
_entry.id   AF-A0A3B9ATE7-F1
#
_cell.length_a   1.000
_cell.length_b   1.000
_cell.length_c   1.000
_cell.angle_alpha   90.00
_cell.angle_beta   90.00
_cell.angle_gamma   90.00
#
_symmetry.space_group_name_H-M   'P 1'
#
loop_
_entity.id
_entity.type
_entity.pdbx_description
1 polymer ?
#
loop_
_entity_poly.entity_id
_entity_poly.type
_entity_poly.pdbx_seq_one_letter_code
_entity_poly.pdbx_strand_id
1 'polypeptide(L)'
;MKQTESHGTLKFPSWKYVLYALMDEHRRTHILPASTHELIDQVLLRFNHVREIIQDYHPAKIHQLLGMAQARYIPKEPLGSMLERLKLIPVAGNEFYSAFDMRTNDFTIVDPRISEVLGVAPEDFNIRSLLGFDPRTRLAHPRDVNHWIRWGSLAYLMLSLPVFSFESMRVCFQIRFRISTSASSIAALRKQGSVMLEQRAYPHFETDENGIVRPTYHLDHWSVYPAPADFCVAPFCTTDFSVQAFTNALLYLFNAFLLDMPVKYLLLLNERMGTDRNKEVAIRLNDRIKTAAGLRAGLDETKVGNYFAKSIRTSVYQIGQRWNPHEGLKPPASDHEAVMMARSLGLLPVPDDVLRLAVAGVTDE
;
A
#
# COMPACT_ATOMS: atom_id res chain seq x y z
N MET A 1 -31.11 -40.12 -13.52
CA MET A 1 -31.50 -38.71 -13.25
C MET A 1 -30.48 -37.80 -13.92
N LYS A 2 -30.87 -37.10 -14.99
CA LYS A 2 -30.06 -35.99 -15.52
C LYS A 2 -30.21 -34.84 -14.53
N GLN A 3 -29.13 -34.46 -13.84
CA GLN A 3 -29.07 -33.17 -13.16
C GLN A 3 -29.20 -32.10 -14.25
N THR A 4 -30.32 -31.41 -14.27
CA THR A 4 -30.48 -30.15 -15.00
C THR A 4 -29.49 -29.16 -14.40
N GLU A 5 -28.41 -28.88 -15.12
CA GLU A 5 -27.43 -27.86 -14.76
C GLU A 5 -28.08 -26.49 -14.93
N SER A 6 -28.47 -25.84 -13.84
CA SER A 6 -28.72 -24.40 -13.88
C SER A 6 -27.36 -23.71 -13.89
N HIS A 7 -26.95 -23.22 -15.06
CA HIS A 7 -25.85 -22.26 -15.14
C HIS A 7 -26.37 -20.88 -14.69
N GLY A 8 -26.52 -20.71 -13.37
CA GLY A 8 -26.83 -19.40 -12.80
C GLY A 8 -25.65 -18.43 -13.02
N THR A 9 -25.97 -17.14 -13.11
CA THR A 9 -24.96 -16.10 -13.33
C THR A 9 -24.27 -15.82 -12.01
N LEU A 10 -22.99 -16.16 -11.89
CA LEU A 10 -22.26 -15.86 -10.66
C LEU A 10 -22.15 -14.36 -10.40
N LYS A 11 -22.51 -13.96 -9.18
CA LYS A 11 -22.27 -12.62 -8.64
C LYS A 11 -21.03 -12.62 -7.76
N PHE A 12 -20.10 -11.73 -8.09
CA PHE A 12 -18.88 -11.52 -7.30
C PHE A 12 -19.12 -10.45 -6.23
N PRO A 13 -18.45 -10.54 -5.05
CA PRO A 13 -18.66 -9.57 -3.98
C PRO A 13 -18.12 -8.19 -4.35
N SER A 14 -18.60 -7.16 -3.66
CA SER A 14 -18.01 -5.83 -3.69
C SER A 14 -16.81 -5.75 -2.74
N TRP A 15 -15.91 -4.77 -2.93
CA TRP A 15 -14.84 -4.52 -1.95
C TRP A 15 -15.36 -4.17 -0.57
N LYS A 16 -16.51 -3.47 -0.49
CA LYS A 16 -17.20 -3.20 0.77
C LYS A 16 -17.51 -4.52 1.48
N TYR A 17 -18.07 -5.53 0.79
CA TYR A 17 -18.33 -6.85 1.37
C TYR A 17 -17.05 -7.53 1.87
N VAL A 18 -15.98 -7.56 1.07
CA VAL A 18 -14.72 -8.22 1.45
C VAL A 18 -14.11 -7.53 2.69
N LEU A 19 -14.21 -6.20 2.79
CA LEU A 19 -13.81 -5.44 3.96
C LEU A 19 -14.62 -5.80 5.20
N TYR A 20 -15.96 -5.93 5.09
CA TYR A 20 -16.81 -6.44 6.18
C TYR A 20 -16.36 -7.81 6.65
N ALA A 21 -16.16 -8.73 5.72
CA ALA A 21 -15.81 -10.10 6.06
C ALA A 21 -14.46 -10.19 6.79
N LEU A 22 -13.46 -9.41 6.35
CA LEU A 22 -12.15 -9.35 7.03
C LEU A 22 -12.28 -8.79 8.45
N MET A 23 -13.03 -7.71 8.63
CA MET A 23 -13.23 -7.07 9.93
C MET A 23 -14.03 -7.96 10.89
N ASP A 24 -15.05 -8.66 10.40
CA ASP A 24 -15.84 -9.60 11.19
C ASP A 24 -15.01 -10.81 11.64
N GLU A 25 -14.13 -11.34 10.77
CA GLU A 25 -13.21 -12.40 11.16
C GLU A 25 -12.23 -11.94 12.26
N HIS A 26 -11.70 -10.73 12.14
CA HIS A 26 -10.82 -10.15 13.16
C HIS A 26 -11.57 -9.98 14.50
N ARG A 27 -12.83 -9.52 14.46
CA ARG A 27 -13.70 -9.37 15.64
C ARG A 27 -13.96 -10.68 16.40
N ARG A 28 -13.93 -11.84 15.74
CA ARG A 28 -14.13 -13.14 16.42
C ARG A 28 -13.03 -13.45 17.43
N THR A 29 -11.85 -12.87 17.24
CA THR A 29 -10.66 -13.12 18.06
C THR A 29 -10.21 -11.89 18.85
N HIS A 30 -10.74 -10.71 18.53
CA HIS A 30 -10.34 -9.43 19.12
C HIS A 30 -11.56 -8.60 19.51
N ILE A 31 -11.50 -7.95 20.68
CA ILE A 31 -12.53 -7.02 21.12
C ILE A 31 -12.37 -5.71 20.34
N LEU A 32 -13.36 -5.38 19.52
CA LEU A 32 -13.41 -4.11 18.80
C LEU A 32 -14.27 -3.09 19.57
N PRO A 33 -13.94 -1.79 19.50
CA PRO A 33 -14.63 -0.75 20.27
C PRO A 33 -15.99 -0.34 19.71
N ALA A 34 -16.34 -0.78 18.49
CA ALA A 34 -17.57 -0.44 17.79
C ALA A 34 -18.05 -1.62 16.92
N SER A 35 -19.26 -1.53 16.35
CA SER A 35 -19.74 -2.50 15.37
C SER A 35 -18.88 -2.48 14.09
N THR A 36 -18.81 -3.61 13.37
CA THR A 36 -18.09 -3.67 12.09
C THR A 36 -18.66 -2.66 11.08
N HIS A 37 -19.98 -2.46 11.09
CA HIS A 37 -20.67 -1.45 10.28
C HIS A 37 -20.21 -0.03 10.57
N GLU A 38 -20.21 0.37 11.84
CA GLU A 38 -19.76 1.71 12.23
C GLU A 38 -18.30 1.95 11.83
N LEU A 39 -17.42 0.97 12.04
CA LEU A 39 -16.01 1.09 11.68
C LEU A 39 -15.81 1.24 10.17
N ILE A 40 -16.52 0.46 9.36
CA ILE A 40 -16.42 0.54 7.90
C ILE A 40 -17.03 1.83 7.37
N ASP A 41 -18.17 2.28 7.89
CA ASP A 41 -18.76 3.54 7.43
C ASP A 41 -17.85 4.73 7.77
N GLN A 42 -17.13 4.70 8.91
CA GLN A 42 -16.07 5.68 9.21
C GLN A 42 -14.92 5.63 8.21
N VAL A 43 -14.44 4.44 7.84
CA VAL A 43 -13.42 4.26 6.77
C VAL A 43 -13.91 4.89 5.47
N LEU A 44 -15.15 4.58 5.06
CA LEU A 44 -15.74 5.02 3.80
C LEU A 44 -15.91 6.54 3.73
N LEU A 45 -16.31 7.18 4.83
CA LEU A 45 -16.37 8.64 4.92
C LEU A 45 -14.98 9.28 4.71
N ARG A 46 -13.94 8.67 5.26
CA ARG A 46 -12.56 9.18 5.18
C ARG A 46 -11.90 8.93 3.83
N PHE A 47 -12.38 7.96 3.05
CA PHE A 47 -11.87 7.70 1.69
C PHE A 47 -12.02 8.89 0.74
N ASN A 48 -13.06 9.71 0.92
CA ASN A 48 -13.21 10.92 0.10
C ASN A 48 -12.08 11.92 0.36
N HIS A 49 -11.69 12.09 1.62
CA HIS A 49 -10.54 12.92 1.99
C HIS A 49 -9.22 12.36 1.43
N VAL A 50 -9.03 11.04 1.48
CA VAL A 50 -7.87 10.39 0.85
C VAL A 50 -7.81 10.67 -0.65
N ARG A 51 -8.94 10.62 -1.36
CA ARG A 51 -9.00 10.93 -2.80
C ARG A 51 -8.60 12.37 -3.09
N GLU A 52 -9.13 13.32 -2.31
CA GLU A 52 -8.79 14.75 -2.41
C GLU A 52 -7.29 14.98 -2.22
N ILE A 53 -6.69 14.40 -1.16
CA ILE A 53 -5.25 14.52 -0.87
C ILE A 53 -4.38 14.01 -2.03
N ILE A 54 -4.74 12.86 -2.62
CA ILE A 54 -3.96 12.28 -3.71
C ILE A 54 -4.10 13.11 -4.99
N GLN A 55 -5.31 13.61 -5.29
CA GLN A 55 -5.54 14.46 -6.46
C GLN A 55 -4.81 15.80 -6.36
N ASP A 56 -4.71 16.36 -5.16
CA ASP A 56 -3.98 17.61 -4.90
C ASP A 56 -2.46 17.46 -4.99
N TYR A 57 -1.94 16.23 -5.04
CA TYR A 57 -0.50 15.93 -5.16
C TYR A 57 0.36 16.62 -4.07
N HIS A 58 -0.21 16.83 -2.87
CA HIS A 58 0.44 17.60 -1.80
C HIS A 58 0.57 16.77 -0.51
N PRO A 59 1.71 16.12 -0.25
CA PRO A 59 1.85 15.17 0.85
C PRO A 59 1.77 15.77 2.25
N ALA A 60 2.02 17.07 2.44
CA ALA A 60 1.74 17.68 3.74
C ALA A 60 0.25 17.57 4.13
N LYS A 61 -0.65 17.41 3.15
CA LYS A 61 -2.07 17.15 3.42
C LYS A 61 -2.33 15.74 3.91
N ILE A 62 -1.42 14.78 3.70
CA ILE A 62 -1.53 13.43 4.27
C ILE A 62 -1.66 13.52 5.80
N HIS A 63 -0.90 14.42 6.42
CA HIS A 63 -0.94 14.63 7.87
C HIS A 63 -2.25 15.25 8.36
N GLN A 64 -3.11 15.79 7.49
CA GLN A 64 -4.46 16.20 7.90
C GLN A 64 -5.28 14.98 8.38
N LEU A 65 -4.97 13.78 7.89
CA LEU A 65 -5.57 12.53 8.37
C LEU A 65 -5.19 12.21 9.82
N LEU A 66 -4.10 12.78 10.36
CA LEU A 66 -3.73 12.63 11.78
C LEU A 66 -4.73 13.30 12.73
N GLY A 67 -5.42 14.35 12.29
CA GLY A 67 -6.51 14.94 13.06
C GLY A 67 -7.64 13.94 13.31
N MET A 68 -7.75 12.92 12.47
CA MET A 68 -8.75 11.85 12.54
C MET A 68 -8.21 10.56 13.18
N ALA A 69 -6.99 10.59 13.74
CA ALA A 69 -6.32 9.43 14.29
C ALA A 69 -7.06 8.94 15.57
N GLN A 70 -7.47 7.67 15.61
CA GLN A 70 -8.25 7.10 16.73
C GLN A 70 -7.70 5.76 17.25
N ALA A 71 -6.60 5.27 16.69
CA ALA A 71 -5.93 4.09 17.22
C ALA A 71 -5.44 4.33 18.66
N ARG A 72 -5.18 3.24 19.38
CA ARG A 72 -4.55 3.31 20.70
C ARG A 72 -3.05 3.52 20.52
N TYR A 73 -2.51 4.59 21.09
CA TYR A 73 -1.08 4.91 21.06
C TYR A 73 -0.43 4.63 22.41
N ILE A 74 0.67 3.89 22.40
CA ILE A 74 1.38 3.49 23.60
C ILE A 74 2.76 4.16 23.57
N PRO A 75 2.92 5.34 24.20
CA PRO A 75 4.22 5.99 24.30
C PRO A 75 5.08 5.20 25.28
N LYS A 76 6.32 4.90 24.90
CA LYS A 76 7.26 4.14 25.77
C LYS A 76 8.29 5.02 26.47
N GLU A 77 8.80 6.02 25.76
CA GLU A 77 9.89 6.87 26.23
C GLU A 77 9.84 8.22 25.48
N PRO A 78 10.43 9.29 26.04
CA PRO A 78 10.50 10.58 25.36
C PRO A 78 11.32 10.52 24.07
N LEU A 79 11.03 11.41 23.12
CA LEU A 79 11.72 11.50 21.83
C LEU A 79 13.25 11.51 21.97
N GLY A 80 13.79 12.29 22.92
CA GLY A 80 15.23 12.40 23.14
C GLY A 80 15.90 11.04 23.40
N SER A 81 15.32 10.23 24.28
CA SER A 81 15.81 8.87 24.57
C SER A 81 15.73 7.95 23.35
N MET A 82 14.68 8.09 22.55
CA MET A 82 14.53 7.30 21.31
C MET A 82 15.56 7.67 20.26
N LEU A 83 15.84 8.96 20.10
CA LEU A 83 16.85 9.45 19.17
C LEU A 83 18.25 8.94 19.57
N GLU A 84 18.57 8.94 20.86
CA GLU A 84 19.82 8.34 21.34
C GLU A 84 19.87 6.84 21.05
N ARG A 85 18.76 6.11 21.21
CA ARG A 85 18.71 4.69 20.85
C ARG A 85 18.88 4.46 19.36
N LEU A 86 18.26 5.27 18.49
CA LEU A 86 18.43 5.15 17.04
C LEU A 86 19.89 5.32 16.61
N LYS A 87 20.61 6.28 17.21
CA LYS A 87 22.04 6.49 16.97
C LYS A 87 22.89 5.28 17.35
N LEU A 88 22.44 4.47 18.29
CA LEU A 88 23.14 3.28 18.78
C LEU A 88 22.82 2.01 17.96
N ILE A 89 21.79 2.03 17.10
CA ILE A 89 21.49 0.90 16.23
C ILE A 89 22.63 0.78 15.21
N PRO A 90 23.30 -0.38 15.08
CA PRO A 90 24.33 -0.57 14.06
C PRO A 90 23.75 -0.33 12.68
N VAL A 91 24.18 0.75 12.04
CA VAL A 91 23.76 1.14 10.69
C VAL A 91 24.70 0.47 9.69
N ALA A 92 24.16 -0.38 8.82
CA ALA A 92 24.95 -1.01 7.76
C ALA A 92 25.55 0.05 6.81
N GLY A 93 26.48 -0.35 5.94
CA GLY A 93 27.17 0.58 5.03
C GLY A 93 26.25 1.31 4.05
N ASN A 94 25.01 0.86 3.88
CA ASN A 94 24.01 1.39 2.95
C ASN A 94 22.79 1.99 3.67
N GLU A 95 22.90 2.31 4.95
CA GLU A 95 21.80 2.73 5.79
C GLU A 95 22.05 4.10 6.44
N PHE A 96 20.99 4.80 6.81
CA PHE A 96 21.01 6.06 7.57
C PHE A 96 19.64 6.26 8.25
N TYR A 97 19.49 7.24 9.14
CA TYR A 97 18.22 7.54 9.81
C TYR A 97 17.79 9.00 9.65
N SER A 98 16.51 9.27 9.88
CA SER A 98 15.98 10.63 10.03
C SER A 98 14.85 10.69 11.06
N ALA A 99 14.55 11.88 11.53
CA ALA A 99 13.35 12.16 12.33
C ALA A 99 12.51 13.21 11.60
N PHE A 100 11.26 12.86 11.33
CA PHE A 100 10.30 13.74 10.69
C PHE A 100 9.30 14.25 11.72
N ASP A 101 9.12 15.57 11.78
CA ASP A 101 8.13 16.21 12.65
C ASP A 101 6.83 16.45 11.87
N MET A 102 5.77 15.79 12.31
CA MET A 102 4.45 15.84 11.66
C MET A 102 3.79 17.22 11.80
N ARG A 103 4.21 18.05 12.75
CA ARG A 103 3.65 19.41 12.96
C ARG A 103 4.22 20.41 11.97
N THR A 104 5.53 20.34 11.73
CA THR A 104 6.21 21.21 10.76
C THR A 104 6.16 20.65 9.34
N ASN A 105 5.82 19.36 9.19
CA ASN A 105 5.83 18.62 7.93
C ASN A 105 7.23 18.57 7.30
N ASP A 106 8.27 18.44 8.10
CA ASP A 106 9.66 18.38 7.62
C ASP A 106 10.56 17.49 8.48
N PHE A 107 11.70 17.10 7.92
CA PHE A 107 12.74 16.41 8.68
C PHE A 107 13.45 17.39 9.61
N THR A 108 13.44 17.10 10.90
CA THR A 108 14.16 17.87 11.92
C THR A 108 15.56 17.32 12.15
N ILE A 109 15.78 16.05 11.80
CA ILE A 109 17.07 15.37 11.90
C ILE A 109 17.25 14.51 10.66
N VAL A 110 18.41 14.61 10.03
CA VAL A 110 18.88 13.69 8.99
C VAL A 110 20.32 13.29 9.36
N ASP A 111 20.58 11.99 9.41
CA ASP A 111 21.91 11.46 9.71
C ASP A 111 22.95 11.92 8.66
N PRO A 112 24.07 12.55 9.08
CA PRO A 112 25.14 12.98 8.17
C PRO A 112 25.66 11.89 7.22
N ARG A 113 25.54 10.61 7.60
CA ARG A 113 25.93 9.46 6.78
C ARG A 113 25.24 9.41 5.42
N ILE A 114 24.11 10.09 5.24
CA ILE A 114 23.47 10.23 3.93
C ILE A 114 24.42 10.78 2.85
N SER A 115 25.38 11.63 3.24
CA SER A 115 26.42 12.13 2.32
C SER A 115 27.31 11.02 1.79
N GLU A 116 27.59 10.01 2.61
CA GLU A 116 28.41 8.85 2.24
C GLU A 116 27.58 7.82 1.46
N VAL A 117 26.31 7.61 1.87
CA VAL A 117 25.44 6.58 1.32
C VAL A 117 24.83 7.00 -0.02
N LEU A 118 24.36 8.24 -0.13
CA LEU A 118 23.66 8.77 -1.30
C LEU A 118 24.40 9.91 -2.00
N GLY A 119 25.44 10.49 -1.40
CA GLY A 119 26.11 11.67 -1.97
C GLY A 119 25.23 12.92 -1.93
N VAL A 120 24.30 12.99 -1.00
CA VAL A 120 23.35 14.11 -0.83
C VAL A 120 23.65 14.76 0.52
N ALA A 121 23.67 16.10 0.58
CA ALA A 121 23.85 16.79 1.85
C ALA A 121 22.62 16.59 2.76
N PRO A 122 22.76 16.52 4.09
CA PRO A 122 21.63 16.28 4.99
C PRO A 122 20.46 17.27 4.80
N GLU A 123 20.77 18.55 4.59
CA GLU A 123 19.81 19.62 4.33
C GLU A 123 19.05 19.48 3.01
N ASP A 124 19.64 18.81 2.03
CA ASP A 124 19.05 18.55 0.72
C ASP A 124 18.09 17.34 0.74
N PHE A 125 18.16 16.50 1.78
CA PHE A 125 17.23 15.39 1.97
C PHE A 125 16.01 15.85 2.76
N ASN A 126 15.13 16.58 2.06
CA ASN A 126 13.88 17.08 2.60
C ASN A 126 12.68 16.63 1.76
N ILE A 127 11.47 16.86 2.27
CA ILE A 127 10.23 16.46 1.58
C ILE A 127 10.10 17.11 0.21
N ARG A 128 10.53 18.37 0.04
CA ARG A 128 10.45 19.06 -1.26
C ARG A 128 11.35 18.37 -2.28
N SER A 129 12.54 17.96 -1.89
CA SER A 129 13.48 17.20 -2.72
C SER A 129 12.92 15.83 -3.11
N LEU A 130 12.38 15.07 -2.14
CA LEU A 130 11.78 13.75 -2.35
C LEU A 130 10.56 13.77 -3.30
N LEU A 131 9.88 14.91 -3.40
CA LEU A 131 8.74 15.13 -4.31
C LEU A 131 9.12 15.82 -5.62
N GLY A 132 10.36 16.30 -5.71
CA GLY A 132 10.87 17.01 -6.86
C GLY A 132 10.32 18.43 -7.01
N PHE A 133 9.88 19.03 -5.92
CA PHE A 133 9.55 20.46 -5.83
C PHE A 133 10.79 21.33 -5.59
N ASP A 134 11.91 20.74 -5.17
CA ASP A 134 13.19 21.42 -5.12
C ASP A 134 13.91 21.29 -6.48
N PRO A 135 14.15 22.40 -7.21
CA PRO A 135 14.84 22.37 -8.49
C PRO A 135 16.36 22.14 -8.36
N ARG A 136 16.95 22.36 -7.17
CA ARG A 136 18.38 22.17 -6.91
C ARG A 136 18.68 20.70 -6.66
N THR A 137 17.85 20.07 -5.84
CA THR A 137 18.03 18.67 -5.42
C THR A 137 16.77 17.86 -5.69
N ARG A 138 16.58 17.47 -6.95
CA ARG A 138 15.42 16.66 -7.36
C ARG A 138 15.67 15.17 -7.10
N LEU A 139 15.17 14.66 -5.98
CA LEU A 139 15.28 13.24 -5.60
C LEU A 139 14.08 12.40 -6.07
N ALA A 140 12.95 13.01 -6.42
CA ALA A 140 11.78 12.27 -6.88
C ALA A 140 12.03 11.42 -8.14
N HIS A 141 11.63 10.15 -8.09
CA HIS A 141 11.42 9.36 -9.29
C HIS A 141 9.99 9.60 -9.82
N PRO A 142 9.81 9.98 -11.11
CA PRO A 142 8.53 10.44 -11.63
C PRO A 142 7.42 9.40 -11.60
N ARG A 143 7.76 8.11 -11.56
CA ARG A 143 6.79 7.00 -11.50
C ARG A 143 6.41 6.57 -10.08
N ASP A 144 7.02 7.14 -9.04
CA ASP A 144 6.88 6.58 -7.69
C ASP A 144 6.18 7.55 -6.73
N VAL A 145 6.24 8.86 -6.98
CA VAL A 145 5.67 9.88 -6.08
C VAL A 145 4.18 9.69 -5.83
N ASN A 146 3.37 9.48 -6.88
CA ASN A 146 1.93 9.22 -6.75
C ASN A 146 1.64 8.01 -5.87
N HIS A 147 2.41 6.94 -6.04
CA HIS A 147 2.25 5.74 -5.26
C HIS A 147 2.68 5.95 -3.80
N TRP A 148 3.77 6.68 -3.56
CA TRP A 148 4.22 7.01 -2.22
C TRP A 148 3.17 7.85 -1.47
N ILE A 149 2.63 8.90 -2.10
CA ILE A 149 1.54 9.72 -1.54
C ILE A 149 0.32 8.85 -1.25
N ARG A 150 -0.12 8.02 -2.21
CA ARG A 150 -1.28 7.14 -2.03
C ARG A 150 -1.09 6.18 -0.87
N TRP A 151 0.03 5.47 -0.82
CA TRP A 151 0.29 4.50 0.24
C TRP A 151 0.48 5.16 1.61
N GLY A 152 1.11 6.33 1.67
CA GLY A 152 1.16 7.17 2.86
C GLY A 152 -0.25 7.51 3.35
N SER A 153 -1.12 8.05 2.49
CA SER A 153 -2.52 8.35 2.84
C SER A 153 -3.27 7.14 3.39
N LEU A 154 -3.07 5.96 2.79
CA LEU A 154 -3.72 4.73 3.27
C LEU A 154 -3.16 4.26 4.62
N ALA A 155 -1.86 4.44 4.88
CA ALA A 155 -1.26 4.16 6.18
C ALA A 155 -1.82 5.08 7.28
N TYR A 156 -1.97 6.38 7.01
CA TYR A 156 -2.59 7.31 7.95
C TYR A 156 -4.09 7.06 8.12
N LEU A 157 -4.80 6.63 7.08
CA LEU A 157 -6.18 6.15 7.20
C LEU A 157 -6.26 4.95 8.15
N MET A 158 -5.27 4.05 8.14
CA MET A 158 -5.23 2.94 9.09
C MET A 158 -5.04 3.41 10.54
N LEU A 159 -4.21 4.44 10.79
CA LEU A 159 -4.08 5.08 12.13
C LEU A 159 -5.39 5.70 12.62
N SER A 160 -6.28 6.07 11.68
CA SER A 160 -7.60 6.59 12.01
C SER A 160 -8.54 5.55 12.60
N LEU A 161 -8.22 4.26 12.56
CA LEU A 161 -9.11 3.22 13.05
C LEU A 161 -8.83 2.84 14.50
N PRO A 162 -9.86 2.81 15.36
CA PRO A 162 -9.71 2.45 16.77
C PRO A 162 -9.55 0.93 16.99
N VAL A 163 -9.21 0.17 15.93
CA VAL A 163 -8.96 -1.27 15.99
C VAL A 163 -7.49 -1.62 16.19
N PHE A 164 -6.59 -0.65 15.98
CA PHE A 164 -5.16 -0.86 16.10
C PHE A 164 -4.62 -0.33 17.42
N SER A 165 -3.60 -1.02 17.93
CA SER A 165 -2.73 -0.51 18.98
C SER A 165 -1.32 -0.33 18.39
N PHE A 166 -0.80 0.88 18.45
CA PHE A 166 0.54 1.21 17.98
C PHE A 166 1.43 1.50 19.18
N GLU A 167 2.51 0.73 19.27
CA GLU A 167 3.55 0.90 20.26
C GLU A 167 4.81 1.43 19.57
N SER A 168 5.38 2.51 20.11
CA SER A 168 6.57 3.14 19.55
C SER A 168 7.68 2.12 19.33
N MET A 169 8.32 2.16 18.16
CA MET A 169 9.43 1.27 17.75
C MET A 169 9.10 -0.22 17.56
N ARG A 170 7.87 -0.65 17.84
CA ARG A 170 7.45 -2.05 17.63
C ARG A 170 6.67 -2.22 16.34
N VAL A 171 5.88 -1.21 15.98
CA VAL A 171 5.17 -1.15 14.70
C VAL A 171 5.94 -0.26 13.74
N CYS A 172 6.10 -0.68 12.49
CA CYS A 172 6.62 0.19 11.45
C CYS A 172 5.83 0.08 10.15
N PHE A 173 5.64 1.22 9.50
CA PHE A 173 5.20 1.28 8.12
C PHE A 173 6.44 1.27 7.24
N GLN A 174 6.56 0.23 6.42
CA GLN A 174 7.66 0.07 5.49
C GLN A 174 7.20 0.38 4.09
N ILE A 175 7.94 1.20 3.36
CA ILE A 175 7.68 1.43 1.94
C ILE A 175 8.99 1.50 1.17
N ARG A 176 9.00 0.89 -0.02
CA ARG A 176 10.10 0.99 -0.97
C ARG A 176 9.68 1.86 -2.13
N PHE A 177 10.54 2.76 -2.55
CA PHE A 177 10.35 3.60 -3.74
C PHE A 177 11.70 3.97 -4.34
N ARG A 178 11.69 4.39 -5.61
CA ARG A 178 12.90 4.87 -6.28
C ARG A 178 13.12 6.34 -6.02
N ILE A 179 14.39 6.73 -5.92
CA ILE A 179 14.83 8.12 -5.96
C ILE A 179 15.80 8.32 -7.12
N SER A 180 15.77 9.51 -7.72
CA SER A 180 16.75 9.97 -8.69
C SER A 180 18.10 10.17 -8.01
N THR A 181 19.17 9.72 -8.65
CA THR A 181 20.55 9.94 -8.19
C THR A 181 21.24 11.06 -8.95
N SER A 182 20.52 11.82 -9.78
CA SER A 182 21.11 12.87 -10.62
C SER A 182 21.87 13.94 -9.82
N ALA A 183 21.40 14.27 -8.61
CA ALA A 183 22.01 15.25 -7.72
C ALA A 183 23.12 14.67 -6.81
N SER A 184 23.36 13.35 -6.85
CA SER A 184 24.36 12.70 -6.01
C SER A 184 25.76 13.19 -6.33
N SER A 185 26.60 13.44 -5.33
CA SER A 185 28.04 13.68 -5.48
C SER A 185 28.82 12.41 -5.87
N ILE A 186 28.24 11.22 -5.68
CA ILE A 186 28.85 9.93 -5.97
C ILE A 186 28.65 9.56 -7.45
N ALA A 187 29.75 9.52 -8.22
CA ALA A 187 29.70 9.30 -9.67
C ALA A 187 29.07 7.96 -10.07
N ALA A 188 29.31 6.91 -9.29
CA ALA A 188 28.73 5.59 -9.53
C ALA A 188 27.19 5.60 -9.42
N LEU A 189 26.64 6.32 -8.43
CA LEU A 189 25.19 6.46 -8.26
C LEU A 189 24.58 7.29 -9.38
N ARG A 190 25.19 8.42 -9.77
CA ARG A 190 24.73 9.21 -10.92
C ARG A 190 24.62 8.38 -12.19
N LYS A 191 25.58 7.49 -12.44
CA LYS A 191 25.58 6.59 -13.60
C LYS A 191 24.40 5.60 -13.60
N GLN A 192 23.92 5.20 -12.42
CA GLN A 192 22.74 4.32 -12.30
C GLN A 192 21.41 5.04 -12.58
N GLY A 193 21.37 6.37 -12.46
CA GLY A 193 20.19 7.21 -12.68
C GLY A 193 19.14 7.14 -11.57
N SER A 194 18.97 5.99 -10.92
CA SER A 194 18.10 5.83 -9.75
C SER A 194 18.57 4.71 -8.82
N VAL A 195 18.18 4.81 -7.55
CA VAL A 195 18.32 3.75 -6.54
C VAL A 195 16.99 3.52 -5.84
N MET A 196 16.83 2.35 -5.23
CA MET A 196 15.69 2.05 -4.38
C MET A 196 16.01 2.48 -2.95
N LEU A 197 15.11 3.28 -2.39
CA LEU A 197 15.11 3.71 -1.02
C LEU A 197 14.00 2.98 -0.27
N GLU A 198 14.36 2.29 0.81
CA GLU A 198 13.42 1.66 1.73
C GLU A 198 13.31 2.53 2.97
N GLN A 199 12.09 3.01 3.25
CA GLN A 199 11.73 3.68 4.48
C GLN A 199 11.14 2.65 5.44
N ARG A 200 11.66 2.56 6.65
CA ARG A 200 10.97 1.94 7.80
C ARG A 200 10.59 3.05 8.77
N ALA A 201 9.34 3.48 8.70
CA ALA A 201 8.80 4.57 9.49
C ALA A 201 8.22 4.04 10.80
N TYR A 202 8.85 4.37 11.92
CA TYR A 202 8.38 4.06 13.26
C TYR A 202 7.66 5.29 13.83
N PRO A 203 6.34 5.22 14.05
CA PRO A 203 5.64 6.34 14.65
C PRO A 203 6.09 6.52 16.10
N HIS A 204 6.27 7.78 16.48
CA HIS A 204 6.50 8.20 17.85
C HIS A 204 5.32 9.07 18.31
N PHE A 205 4.91 8.81 19.56
CA PHE A 205 3.73 9.40 20.15
C PHE A 205 4.09 10.24 21.35
N GLU A 206 3.52 11.43 21.43
CA GLU A 206 3.61 12.30 22.59
C GLU A 206 2.23 12.54 23.18
N THR A 207 2.21 12.79 24.48
CA THR A 207 1.00 13.19 25.20
C THR A 207 0.87 14.70 25.12
N ASP A 208 -0.25 15.20 24.59
CA ASP A 208 -0.54 16.63 24.56
C ASP A 208 -0.94 17.17 25.95
N GLU A 209 -1.11 18.49 26.06
CA GLU A 209 -1.47 19.18 27.31
C GLU A 209 -2.78 18.67 27.94
N ASN A 210 -3.66 18.07 27.14
CA ASN A 210 -4.94 17.51 27.59
C ASN A 210 -4.84 16.03 27.98
N GLY A 211 -3.64 15.45 27.97
CA GLY A 211 -3.43 14.03 28.24
C GLY A 211 -3.74 13.11 27.06
N ILE A 212 -4.00 13.66 25.87
CA ILE A 212 -4.31 12.86 24.67
C ILE A 212 -3.00 12.50 23.98
N VAL A 213 -2.77 11.20 23.81
CA VAL A 213 -1.60 10.70 23.09
C VAL A 213 -1.86 10.82 21.58
N ARG A 214 -0.93 11.41 20.83
CA ARG A 214 -1.03 11.56 19.37
C ARG A 214 0.30 11.24 18.68
N PRO A 215 0.27 10.80 17.40
CA PRO A 215 1.47 10.73 16.59
C PRO A 215 2.03 12.14 16.35
N THR A 216 3.30 12.35 16.71
CA THR A 216 3.97 13.65 16.56
C THR A 216 5.18 13.57 15.65
N TYR A 217 5.86 12.42 15.64
CA TYR A 217 7.02 12.19 14.79
C TYR A 217 6.91 10.82 14.12
N HIS A 218 7.60 10.66 13.00
CA HIS A 218 8.05 9.33 12.61
C HIS A 218 9.57 9.31 12.54
N LEU A 219 10.11 8.26 13.12
CA LEU A 219 11.51 7.94 13.16
C LEU A 219 11.76 7.00 12.00
N ASP A 220 12.49 7.46 11.00
CA ASP A 220 12.71 6.71 9.78
C ASP A 220 14.08 6.06 9.81
N HIS A 221 14.10 4.76 9.55
CA HIS A 221 15.30 4.06 9.20
C HIS A 221 15.30 3.82 7.69
N TRP A 222 16.34 4.31 7.03
CA TRP A 222 16.49 4.25 5.58
C TRP A 222 17.53 3.21 5.18
N SER A 223 17.21 2.44 4.16
CA SER A 223 18.15 1.49 3.54
C SER A 223 18.17 1.71 2.03
N VAL A 224 19.37 1.76 1.45
CA VAL A 224 19.59 2.04 0.02
C VAL A 224 20.00 0.77 -0.70
N TYR A 225 19.35 0.49 -1.83
CA TYR A 225 19.57 -0.69 -2.65
C TYR A 225 19.63 -0.34 -4.13
N PRO A 226 20.24 -1.19 -4.97
CA PRO A 226 20.06 -1.11 -6.41
C PRO A 226 18.57 -1.18 -6.78
N ALA A 227 18.12 -0.35 -7.72
CA ALA A 227 16.73 -0.36 -8.20
C ALA A 227 16.55 -1.39 -9.33
N PRO A 228 15.70 -2.42 -9.16
CA PRO A 228 15.29 -3.29 -10.26
C PRO A 228 14.50 -2.50 -11.32
N ALA A 229 14.63 -2.91 -12.59
CA ALA A 229 13.92 -2.28 -13.69
C ALA A 229 12.39 -2.41 -13.57
N ASP A 230 11.91 -3.53 -13.04
CA ASP A 230 10.51 -3.91 -12.86
C ASP A 230 9.97 -3.58 -11.45
N PHE A 231 10.72 -2.81 -10.66
CA PHE A 231 10.31 -2.42 -9.32
C PHE A 231 9.02 -1.58 -9.33
N CYS A 232 8.14 -1.89 -8.38
CA CYS A 232 6.88 -1.20 -8.12
C CYS A 232 6.80 -0.83 -6.64
N VAL A 233 6.28 0.34 -6.32
CA VAL A 233 6.11 0.81 -4.93
C VAL A 233 5.13 -0.12 -4.20
N ALA A 234 5.62 -0.79 -3.17
CA ALA A 234 4.85 -1.70 -2.35
C ALA A 234 5.06 -1.38 -0.87
N PRO A 235 3.99 -1.12 -0.10
CA PRO A 235 4.08 -0.95 1.33
C PRO A 235 4.00 -2.31 2.05
N PHE A 236 4.45 -2.30 3.29
CA PHE A 236 4.30 -3.41 4.21
C PHE A 236 4.21 -2.87 5.63
N CYS A 237 3.29 -3.37 6.43
CA CYS A 237 3.21 -3.04 7.85
C CYS A 237 3.85 -4.16 8.66
N THR A 238 4.90 -3.83 9.40
CA THR A 238 5.45 -4.73 10.42
C THR A 238 4.76 -4.42 11.73
N THR A 239 4.04 -5.40 12.26
CA THR A 239 3.30 -5.32 13.53
C THR A 239 3.51 -6.61 14.32
N ASP A 240 2.76 -6.80 15.40
CA ASP A 240 2.73 -8.07 16.09
C ASP A 240 2.25 -9.21 15.19
N PHE A 241 2.87 -10.38 15.35
CA PHE A 241 2.57 -11.57 14.55
C PHE A 241 1.07 -11.91 14.53
N SER A 242 0.36 -11.69 15.65
CA SER A 242 -1.08 -11.96 15.76
C SER A 242 -1.96 -11.06 14.89
N VAL A 243 -1.48 -9.88 14.47
CA VAL A 243 -2.27 -8.91 13.70
C VAL A 243 -1.62 -8.54 12.37
N GLN A 244 -0.40 -8.99 12.09
CA GLN A 244 0.36 -8.63 10.88
C GLN A 244 -0.36 -8.99 9.58
N ALA A 245 -0.89 -10.21 9.47
CA ALA A 245 -1.65 -10.62 8.28
C ALA A 245 -2.89 -9.73 8.08
N PHE A 246 -3.64 -9.48 9.16
CA PHE A 246 -4.81 -8.60 9.15
C PHE A 246 -4.46 -7.17 8.75
N THR A 247 -3.41 -6.56 9.33
CA THR A 247 -2.99 -5.19 9.01
C THR A 247 -2.62 -5.04 7.54
N ASN A 248 -1.85 -5.99 6.98
CA ASN A 248 -1.44 -5.94 5.58
C ASN A 248 -2.62 -6.24 4.63
N ALA A 249 -3.51 -7.18 4.98
CA ALA A 249 -4.74 -7.44 4.22
C ALA A 249 -5.66 -6.21 4.20
N LEU A 250 -5.79 -5.51 5.33
CA LEU A 250 -6.59 -4.28 5.42
C LEU A 250 -6.00 -3.17 4.56
N LEU A 251 -4.68 -2.94 4.63
CA LEU A 251 -4.01 -1.95 3.80
C LEU A 251 -4.17 -2.25 2.30
N TYR A 252 -4.06 -3.52 1.91
CA TYR A 252 -4.34 -3.95 0.54
C TYR A 252 -5.79 -3.66 0.14
N LEU A 253 -6.77 -4.01 0.99
CA LEU A 253 -8.18 -3.75 0.71
C LEU A 253 -8.47 -2.28 0.57
N PHE A 254 -7.79 -1.41 1.33
CA PHE A 254 -7.93 0.02 1.17
C PHE A 254 -7.47 0.49 -0.21
N ASN A 255 -6.35 -0.03 -0.70
CA ASN A 255 -5.88 0.27 -2.06
C ASN A 255 -6.83 -0.28 -3.12
N ALA A 256 -7.28 -1.53 -2.99
CA ALA A 256 -8.22 -2.13 -3.92
C ALA A 256 -9.57 -1.37 -3.98
N PHE A 257 -10.09 -0.96 -2.82
CA PHE A 257 -11.29 -0.14 -2.71
C PHE A 257 -11.10 1.25 -3.33
N LEU A 258 -9.95 1.88 -3.09
CA LEU A 258 -9.62 3.20 -3.65
C LEU A 258 -9.53 3.17 -5.18
N LEU A 259 -8.88 2.14 -5.72
CA LEU A 259 -8.66 1.96 -7.16
C LEU A 259 -9.91 1.45 -7.90
N ASP A 260 -10.85 0.83 -7.17
CA ASP A 260 -12.15 0.37 -7.67
C ASP A 260 -12.06 -0.63 -8.83
N MET A 261 -11.07 -1.54 -8.78
CA MET A 261 -10.95 -2.63 -9.75
C MET A 261 -11.92 -3.77 -9.39
N PRO A 262 -12.81 -4.26 -10.28
CA PRO A 262 -13.74 -5.32 -9.92
C PRO A 262 -13.06 -6.58 -9.35
N VAL A 263 -13.60 -7.14 -8.27
CA VAL A 263 -13.06 -8.33 -7.59
C VAL A 263 -12.78 -9.46 -8.57
N LYS A 264 -13.74 -9.75 -9.46
CA LYS A 264 -13.61 -10.76 -10.52
C LYS A 264 -12.36 -10.56 -11.39
N TYR A 265 -12.06 -9.32 -11.76
CA TYR A 265 -10.91 -9.02 -12.62
C TYR A 265 -9.60 -9.20 -11.86
N LEU A 266 -9.54 -8.85 -10.57
CA LEU A 266 -8.37 -9.15 -9.75
C LEU A 266 -8.14 -10.64 -9.55
N LEU A 267 -9.20 -11.43 -9.35
CA LEU A 267 -9.08 -12.89 -9.25
C LEU A 267 -8.48 -13.50 -10.53
N LEU A 268 -8.94 -13.06 -11.70
CA LEU A 268 -8.40 -13.50 -12.99
C LEU A 268 -6.94 -13.05 -13.21
N LEU A 269 -6.63 -11.79 -12.85
CA LEU A 269 -5.27 -11.25 -12.92
C LEU A 269 -4.30 -11.99 -11.99
N ASN A 270 -4.74 -12.35 -10.78
CA ASN A 270 -3.94 -13.06 -9.80
C ASN A 270 -3.58 -14.47 -10.29
N GLU A 271 -4.54 -15.20 -10.85
CA GLU A 271 -4.27 -16.52 -11.45
C GLU A 271 -3.35 -16.41 -12.68
N ARG A 272 -3.50 -15.36 -13.48
CA ARG A 272 -2.65 -15.09 -14.65
C ARG A 272 -1.18 -14.89 -14.30
N MET A 273 -0.85 -14.44 -13.08
CA MET A 273 0.55 -14.31 -12.64
C MET A 273 1.31 -15.65 -12.67
N GLY A 274 0.59 -16.77 -12.50
CA GLY A 274 1.19 -18.10 -12.43
C GLY A 274 1.17 -18.89 -13.74
N THR A 275 0.51 -18.39 -14.80
CA THR A 275 0.38 -19.10 -16.08
C THR A 275 -0.16 -18.22 -17.20
N ASP A 276 0.40 -18.33 -18.40
CA ASP A 276 -0.10 -17.63 -19.60
C ASP A 276 -1.26 -18.37 -20.29
N ARG A 277 -1.62 -19.58 -19.83
CA ARG A 277 -2.66 -20.40 -20.48
C ARG A 277 -4.06 -20.11 -19.92
N ASN A 278 -4.97 -19.61 -20.76
CA ASN A 278 -6.36 -19.30 -20.38
C ASN A 278 -7.09 -20.48 -19.73
N LYS A 279 -6.89 -21.68 -20.29
CA LYS A 279 -7.46 -22.93 -19.75
C LYS A 279 -7.04 -23.17 -18.31
N GLU A 280 -5.78 -22.90 -17.97
CA GLU A 280 -5.25 -23.13 -16.63
C GLU A 280 -5.77 -22.09 -15.63
N VAL A 281 -5.83 -20.82 -16.03
CA VAL A 281 -6.50 -19.75 -15.25
C VAL A 281 -7.95 -20.14 -14.95
N ALA A 282 -8.69 -20.63 -15.95
CA ALA A 282 -10.09 -21.04 -15.78
C ALA A 282 -10.22 -22.21 -14.78
N ILE A 283 -9.39 -23.24 -14.91
CA ILE A 283 -9.37 -24.40 -14.01
C ILE A 283 -9.11 -23.96 -12.57
N ARG A 284 -8.02 -23.22 -12.33
CA ARG A 284 -7.63 -22.79 -10.99
C ARG A 284 -8.71 -21.94 -10.31
N LEU A 285 -9.29 -20.99 -11.04
CA LEU A 285 -10.33 -20.13 -10.47
C LEU A 285 -11.64 -20.89 -10.24
N ASN A 286 -12.05 -21.78 -11.15
CA ASN A 286 -13.21 -22.66 -10.94
C ASN A 286 -13.03 -23.52 -9.69
N ASP A 287 -11.85 -24.12 -9.51
CA ASP A 287 -11.55 -24.99 -8.37
C ASP A 287 -11.57 -24.21 -7.05
N ARG A 288 -11.03 -22.99 -7.03
CA ARG A 288 -11.11 -22.10 -5.87
C ARG A 288 -12.56 -21.75 -5.51
N ILE A 289 -13.36 -21.33 -6.49
CA ILE A 289 -14.78 -20.98 -6.27
C ILE A 289 -15.56 -22.19 -5.77
N LYS A 290 -15.35 -23.37 -6.37
CA LYS A 290 -15.99 -24.60 -5.92
C LYS A 290 -15.60 -24.97 -4.50
N THR A 291 -14.32 -24.83 -4.16
CA THR A 291 -13.80 -25.18 -2.83
C THR A 291 -14.31 -24.25 -1.75
N ALA A 292 -14.33 -22.93 -2.00
CA ALA A 292 -14.66 -21.95 -0.97
C ALA A 292 -16.15 -21.60 -0.91
N ALA A 293 -16.86 -21.57 -2.04
CA ALA A 293 -18.27 -21.18 -2.12
C ALA A 293 -19.21 -22.36 -2.45
N GLY A 294 -18.68 -23.53 -2.81
CA GLY A 294 -19.51 -24.68 -3.22
C GLY A 294 -20.14 -24.54 -4.61
N LEU A 295 -19.79 -23.51 -5.37
CA LEU A 295 -20.41 -23.15 -6.66
C LEU A 295 -19.59 -23.62 -7.86
N ARG A 296 -20.25 -23.91 -8.98
CA ARG A 296 -19.59 -24.15 -10.27
C ARG A 296 -19.57 -22.86 -11.07
N ALA A 297 -18.40 -22.26 -11.25
CA ALA A 297 -18.29 -20.98 -11.93
C ALA A 297 -18.43 -21.03 -13.47
N GLY A 298 -18.27 -22.20 -14.07
CA GLY A 298 -18.44 -22.39 -15.51
C GLY A 298 -17.51 -21.50 -16.34
N LEU A 299 -16.35 -21.10 -15.80
CA LEU A 299 -15.32 -20.39 -16.57
C LEU A 299 -14.64 -21.38 -17.52
N ASP A 300 -14.45 -20.96 -18.76
CA ASP A 300 -13.68 -21.68 -19.77
C ASP A 300 -12.60 -20.76 -20.37
N GLU A 301 -11.75 -21.32 -21.22
CA GLU A 301 -10.64 -20.58 -21.84
C GLU A 301 -11.11 -19.39 -22.70
N THR A 302 -12.29 -19.51 -23.31
CA THR A 302 -12.88 -18.48 -24.17
C THR A 302 -13.39 -17.32 -23.33
N LYS A 303 -14.07 -17.59 -22.21
CA LYS A 303 -14.53 -16.58 -21.25
C LYS A 303 -13.35 -15.83 -20.64
N VAL A 304 -12.30 -16.54 -20.21
CA VAL A 304 -11.08 -15.91 -19.69
C VAL A 304 -10.45 -15.00 -20.75
N GLY A 305 -10.24 -15.49 -21.97
CA GLY A 305 -9.67 -14.68 -23.05
C GLY A 305 -10.52 -13.44 -23.37
N ASN A 306 -11.85 -13.59 -23.39
CA ASN A 306 -12.78 -12.49 -23.60
C ASN A 306 -12.71 -11.45 -22.46
N TYR A 307 -12.63 -11.85 -21.20
CA TYR A 307 -12.50 -10.90 -20.09
C TYR A 307 -11.22 -10.10 -20.20
N PHE A 308 -10.09 -10.75 -20.52
CA PHE A 308 -8.83 -10.06 -20.70
C PHE A 308 -8.88 -9.06 -21.86
N ALA A 309 -9.31 -9.52 -23.04
CA ALA A 309 -9.31 -8.70 -24.25
C ALA A 309 -10.32 -7.54 -24.20
N LYS A 310 -11.51 -7.76 -23.63
CA LYS A 310 -12.63 -6.79 -23.71
C LYS A 310 -12.78 -5.91 -22.48
N SER A 311 -12.28 -6.34 -21.32
CA SER A 311 -12.57 -5.67 -20.05
C SER A 311 -11.34 -5.39 -19.21
N ILE A 312 -10.57 -6.41 -18.82
CA ILE A 312 -9.47 -6.26 -17.84
C ILE A 312 -8.40 -5.29 -18.34
N ARG A 313 -7.93 -5.43 -19.59
CA ARG A 313 -6.89 -4.54 -20.17
C ARG A 313 -7.34 -3.08 -20.17
N THR A 314 -8.59 -2.83 -20.56
CA THR A 314 -9.18 -1.50 -20.56
C THR A 314 -9.34 -0.95 -19.13
N SER A 315 -9.84 -1.77 -18.20
CA SER A 315 -10.06 -1.36 -16.81
C SER A 315 -8.73 -1.02 -16.11
N VAL A 316 -7.71 -1.88 -16.22
CA VAL A 316 -6.41 -1.59 -15.59
C VAL A 316 -5.75 -0.36 -16.20
N TYR A 317 -5.90 -0.15 -17.52
CA TYR A 317 -5.43 1.04 -18.20
C TYR A 317 -6.11 2.32 -17.71
N GLN A 318 -7.44 2.32 -17.61
CA GLN A 318 -8.21 3.48 -17.13
C GLN A 318 -7.86 3.82 -15.68
N ILE A 319 -7.67 2.81 -14.83
CA ILE A 319 -7.20 3.00 -13.45
C ILE A 319 -5.78 3.57 -13.46
N GLY A 320 -4.88 3.01 -14.27
CA GLY A 320 -3.52 3.50 -14.46
C GLY A 320 -3.50 4.98 -14.86
N GLN A 321 -4.27 5.38 -15.87
CA GLN A 321 -4.35 6.78 -16.31
C GLN A 321 -4.89 7.71 -15.22
N ARG A 322 -5.90 7.25 -14.47
CA ARG A 322 -6.50 8.05 -13.39
C ARG A 322 -5.51 8.33 -12.26
N TRP A 323 -4.74 7.32 -11.88
CA TRP A 323 -3.88 7.40 -10.69
C TRP A 323 -2.42 7.75 -11.00
N ASN A 324 -1.98 7.56 -12.25
CA ASN A 324 -0.64 7.89 -12.73
C ASN A 324 -0.68 8.75 -14.02
N PRO A 325 -1.35 9.91 -14.01
CA PRO A 325 -1.60 10.70 -15.23
C PRO A 325 -0.32 11.21 -15.92
N HIS A 326 0.77 11.37 -15.16
CA HIS A 326 2.04 11.92 -15.67
C HIS A 326 2.94 10.90 -16.39
N GLU A 327 2.59 9.61 -16.38
CA GLU A 327 3.44 8.56 -16.95
C GLU A 327 3.25 8.35 -18.46
N GLY A 328 2.25 8.98 -19.09
CA GLY A 328 1.98 8.78 -20.51
C GLY A 328 1.69 7.32 -20.86
N LEU A 329 0.95 6.62 -19.98
CA LEU A 329 0.66 5.20 -20.12
C LEU A 329 -0.02 4.89 -21.45
N LYS A 330 0.30 3.72 -22.01
CA LYS A 330 -0.37 3.15 -23.17
C LYS A 330 -1.29 1.99 -22.75
N PRO A 331 -2.37 1.71 -23.50
CA PRO A 331 -3.19 0.53 -23.25
C PRO A 331 -2.34 -0.75 -23.33
N PRO A 332 -2.52 -1.72 -22.42
CA PRO A 332 -1.83 -2.99 -22.49
C PRO A 332 -2.12 -3.75 -23.79
N ALA A 333 -1.08 -4.10 -24.54
CA ALA A 333 -1.18 -4.90 -25.76
C ALA A 333 -1.38 -6.40 -25.47
N SER A 334 -1.00 -6.84 -24.26
CA SER A 334 -1.03 -8.24 -23.84
C SER A 334 -1.59 -8.44 -22.43
N ASP A 335 -1.92 -9.68 -22.08
CA ASP A 335 -2.33 -10.05 -20.71
C ASP A 335 -1.18 -9.84 -19.71
N HIS A 336 0.06 -10.11 -20.14
CA HIS A 336 1.25 -9.90 -19.34
C HIS A 336 1.43 -8.41 -19.01
N GLU A 337 1.28 -7.51 -19.99
CA GLU A 337 1.33 -6.06 -19.74
C GLU A 337 0.22 -5.60 -18.78
N ALA A 338 -0.98 -6.20 -18.87
CA ALA A 338 -2.05 -5.91 -17.92
C ALA A 338 -1.71 -6.38 -16.50
N VAL A 339 -1.07 -7.54 -16.35
CA VAL A 339 -0.54 -8.01 -15.06
C VAL A 339 0.52 -7.04 -14.52
N MET A 340 1.46 -6.61 -15.34
CA MET A 340 2.52 -5.69 -14.91
C MET A 340 1.95 -4.32 -14.50
N MET A 341 0.94 -3.82 -15.19
CA MET A 341 0.25 -2.59 -14.81
C MET A 341 -0.56 -2.76 -13.51
N ALA A 342 -1.22 -3.91 -13.31
CA ALA A 342 -1.90 -4.19 -12.05
C ALA A 342 -0.92 -4.32 -10.88
N ARG A 343 0.28 -4.90 -11.10
CA ARG A 343 1.37 -4.95 -10.12
C ARG A 343 1.88 -3.55 -9.78
N SER A 344 2.09 -2.67 -10.76
CA SER A 344 2.51 -1.29 -10.48
C SER A 344 1.48 -0.51 -9.67
N LEU A 345 0.20 -0.80 -9.87
CA LEU A 345 -0.90 -0.26 -9.07
C LEU A 345 -1.00 -0.87 -7.66
N GLY A 346 -0.22 -1.90 -7.32
CA GLY A 346 -0.30 -2.59 -6.04
C GLY A 346 -1.58 -3.40 -5.86
N LEU A 347 -2.15 -3.87 -6.97
CA LEU A 347 -3.31 -4.77 -7.00
C LEU A 347 -2.90 -6.24 -7.05
N LEU A 348 -1.61 -6.52 -7.18
CA LEU A 348 -1.06 -7.87 -7.31
C LEU A 348 0.30 -7.98 -6.60
N PRO A 349 0.60 -9.13 -5.94
CA PRO A 349 -0.30 -10.27 -5.73
C PRO A 349 -1.42 -9.94 -4.73
N VAL A 350 -2.54 -10.66 -4.81
CA VAL A 350 -3.64 -10.54 -3.84
C VAL A 350 -3.25 -11.31 -2.57
N PRO A 351 -3.32 -10.72 -1.36
CA PRO A 351 -3.07 -11.44 -0.12
C PRO A 351 -4.01 -12.64 0.05
N ASP A 352 -3.51 -13.74 0.63
CA ASP A 352 -4.27 -15.01 0.72
C ASP A 352 -5.60 -14.86 1.47
N ASP A 353 -5.64 -14.09 2.56
CA ASP A 353 -6.88 -13.83 3.30
C ASP A 353 -7.91 -13.07 2.45
N VAL A 354 -7.44 -12.08 1.68
CA VAL A 354 -8.30 -11.31 0.78
C VAL A 354 -8.80 -12.18 -0.36
N LEU A 355 -7.93 -13.02 -0.92
CA LEU A 355 -8.28 -13.97 -1.98
C LEU A 355 -9.35 -14.95 -1.49
N ARG A 356 -9.16 -15.54 -0.31
CA ARG A 356 -10.11 -16.47 0.31
C ARG A 356 -11.48 -15.81 0.52
N LEU A 357 -11.52 -14.62 1.10
CA LEU A 357 -12.76 -13.88 1.36
C LEU A 357 -13.47 -13.45 0.07
N ALA A 358 -12.72 -12.99 -0.93
CA ALA A 358 -13.26 -12.60 -2.23
C ALA A 358 -13.91 -13.77 -2.97
N VAL A 359 -13.34 -14.97 -2.87
CA VAL A 359 -13.89 -16.18 -3.48
C VAL A 359 -15.06 -16.73 -2.66
N ALA A 360 -14.98 -16.72 -1.33
CA ALA A 360 -16.06 -17.17 -0.46
C ALA A 360 -17.33 -16.29 -0.57
N GLY A 361 -17.17 -15.01 -0.91
CA GLY A 361 -18.27 -14.08 -1.14
C GLY A 361 -18.98 -14.21 -2.50
N VAL A 362 -18.60 -15.17 -3.34
CA VAL A 362 -19.27 -15.42 -4.62
C VAL A 362 -20.60 -16.12 -4.38
N THR A 363 -21.68 -15.61 -4.98
CA THR A 363 -23.03 -16.17 -4.87
C THR A 363 -23.60 -16.52 -6.25
N ASP A 364 -24.59 -17.41 -6.27
CA ASP A 364 -25.44 -17.60 -7.45
C ASP A 364 -26.54 -16.51 -7.49
N GLU A 365 -27.04 -16.19 -8.68
CA GLU A 365 -28.18 -15.27 -8.87
C GLU A 365 -29.53 -15.98 -8.81
#